data_AF-A0A7K2WTC3-F1
#
_entry.id   AF-A0A7K2WTC3-F1
#
_cell.length_a   1.000
_cell.length_b   1.000
_cell.length_c   1.000
_cell.angle_alpha   90.00
_cell.angle_beta   90.00
_cell.angle_gamma   90.00
#
_symmetry.space_group_name_H-M   'P 1'
#
loop_
_entity.id
_entity.type
_entity.pdbx_description
1 polymer ?
#
loop_
_entity_poly.entity_id
_entity_poly.type
_entity_poly.pdbx_seq_one_letter_code
_entity_poly.pdbx_strand_id
1 'polypeptide(L)' 'MTELVPGGNLPLPDGALTIQVPGPFDLSVLITGEGGKVAGDEDFVFYNQP' A
#
# COMPACT_ATOMS: atom_id res chain seq x y z
N MET A 1 -5.74 14.26 -10.42
CA MET A 1 -6.14 13.23 -9.43
C MET A 1 -6.76 12.10 -10.22
N THR A 2 -6.18 10.91 -10.18
CA THR A 2 -6.74 9.74 -10.86
C THR A 2 -7.72 9.07 -9.90
N GLU A 3 -8.97 8.90 -10.32
CA GLU A 3 -9.97 8.17 -9.55
C GLU A 3 -9.86 6.67 -9.88
N LEU A 4 -9.72 5.83 -8.86
CA LEU A 4 -9.74 4.38 -9.01
C LEU A 4 -11.12 3.86 -8.60
N VAL A 5 -11.72 3.04 -9.46
CA VAL A 5 -12.93 2.28 -9.13
C VAL A 5 -12.60 1.16 -8.12
N PRO A 6 -13.60 0.60 -7.42
CA PRO A 6 -13.37 -0.57 -6.58
C PRO A 6 -12.67 -1.71 -7.34
N GLY A 7 -11.53 -2.16 -6.81
CA GLY A 7 -10.67 -3.17 -7.45
C GLY A 7 -9.75 -2.65 -8.56
N GLY A 8 -9.76 -1.34 -8.85
CA GLY A 8 -8.86 -0.70 -9.81
C GLY A 8 -7.42 -0.64 -9.29
N ASN A 9 -6.46 -0.89 -10.19
CA ASN A 9 -5.03 -0.82 -9.91
C ASN A 9 -4.37 0.22 -10.83
N LEU A 10 -3.27 0.82 -10.36
CA LEU A 10 -2.40 1.69 -11.14
C LEU A 10 -0.95 1.32 -10.84
N PRO A 11 -0.03 1.43 -11.80
CA PRO A 11 1.39 1.42 -11.50
C PRO A 11 1.74 2.47 -10.44
N LEU A 12 2.60 2.12 -9.49
CA LEU A 12 3.12 3.10 -8.55
C LEU A 12 4.03 4.08 -9.31
N PRO A 13 3.86 5.41 -9.13
CA PRO A 13 4.79 6.38 -9.70
C PRO A 13 6.16 6.26 -9.04
N ASP A 14 7.21 6.67 -9.77
CA ASP A 14 8.56 6.72 -9.23
C ASP A 14 8.68 7.73 -8.08
N GLY A 15 9.59 7.45 -7.15
CA GLY A 15 9.92 8.34 -6.04
C GLY A 15 9.05 8.15 -4.79
N ALA A 16 9.08 9.15 -3.90
CA ALA A 16 8.34 9.09 -2.64
C ALA A 16 6.84 9.32 -2.87
N LEU A 17 6.00 8.45 -2.29
CA LEU A 17 4.55 8.56 -2.34
C LEU A 17 4.01 9.08 -1.00
N THR A 18 3.07 10.02 -1.06
CA THR A 18 2.29 10.46 0.11
C THR A 18 0.84 10.07 -0.11
N ILE A 19 0.28 9.29 0.82
CA ILE A 19 -1.09 8.81 0.78
C ILE A 19 -1.85 9.42 1.96
N GLN A 20 -3.00 10.03 1.69
CA GLN A 20 -3.91 10.50 2.72
C GLN A 20 -5.24 9.77 2.58
N VAL A 21 -5.62 9.02 3.60
CA VAL A 21 -6.91 8.32 3.67
C VAL A 21 -7.80 9.05 4.67
N PRO A 22 -8.86 9.74 4.21
CA PRO A 22 -9.79 10.41 5.12
C PRO A 22 -10.69 9.39 5.81
N GLY A 23 -10.75 9.43 7.14
CA GLY A 23 -11.64 8.61 7.95
C GLY A 23 -10.91 7.78 9.02
N PRO A 24 -11.65 7.05 9.88
CA PRO A 24 -11.09 6.23 10.94
C PRO A 24 -10.65 4.87 10.40
N PHE A 25 -9.81 4.88 9.37
CA PHE A 25 -9.33 3.67 8.71
C PHE A 25 -7.87 3.43 9.05
N ASP A 26 -7.51 2.16 9.19
CA ASP A 26 -6.12 1.75 9.26
C ASP A 26 -5.55 1.67 7.83
N LEU A 27 -4.37 2.27 7.65
CA LEU A 27 -3.60 2.14 6.43
C LEU A 27 -2.46 1.15 6.65
N SER A 28 -2.41 0.15 5.78
CA SER A 28 -1.30 -0.80 5.72
C SER A 28 -0.78 -0.91 4.29
N VAL A 29 0.49 -1.25 4.16
CA VAL A 29 1.18 -1.47 2.89
C VAL A 29 1.80 -2.86 2.91
N LEU A 30 1.63 -3.60 1.82
CA LEU A 30 2.24 -4.92 1.62
C LEU A 30 3.28 -4.79 0.50
N ILE A 31 4.52 -5.15 0.80
CA ILE A 31 5.59 -5.25 -0.18
C ILE A 31 5.60 -6.68 -0.73
N THR A 32 5.32 -6.83 -2.03
CA THR A 32 5.25 -8.17 -2.63
C THR A 32 6.36 -8.37 -3.65
N GLY A 33 6.95 -9.57 -3.66
CA GLY A 33 7.85 -10.00 -4.72
C GLY A 33 7.11 -10.42 -6.00
N GLU A 34 7.86 -10.98 -6.96
CA GLU A 34 7.35 -11.38 -8.28
C GLU A 34 6.17 -12.37 -8.23
N GLY A 35 6.05 -13.17 -7.15
CA GLY A 35 4.94 -14.10 -6.94
C GLY A 35 3.66 -13.47 -6.39
N GLY A 36 3.62 -12.15 -6.18
CA GLY A 36 2.47 -11.45 -5.61
C GLY A 36 2.20 -11.82 -4.15
N LYS A 37 3.27 -12.17 -3.41
CA LYS A 37 3.24 -12.54 -1.99
C LYS A 37 4.29 -11.72 -1.24
N VAL A 38 4.00 -11.42 0.02
CA VAL A 38 4.99 -10.96 0.99
C VAL A 38 6.01 -12.08 1.27
N ALA A 39 7.26 -11.73 1.54
CA ALA A 39 8.28 -12.69 1.95
C ALA A 39 8.19 -13.02 3.45
N GLY A 40 7.66 -12.10 4.26
CA GLY A 40 7.46 -12.28 5.70
C GLY A 40 6.74 -11.10 6.34
N ASP A 41 6.68 -11.10 7.67
CA ASP A 41 5.98 -10.07 8.45
C ASP A 41 6.59 -8.67 8.27
N GLU A 42 7.89 -8.59 7.97
CA GLU A 42 8.62 -7.34 7.72
C GLU A 42 8.15 -6.59 6.46
N ASP A 43 7.51 -7.29 5.52
CA ASP A 43 6.93 -6.69 4.32
C ASP A 43 5.51 -6.14 4.55
N PHE A 44 4.96 -6.34 5.76
CA PHE A 44 3.67 -5.78 6.16
C PHE A 44 3.86 -4.54 7.03
N VAL A 45 3.84 -3.38 6.38
CA VAL A 45 4.02 -2.08 7.04
C VAL A 45 2.67 -1.54 7.46
N PHE A 46 2.51 -1.26 8.75
CA PHE A 46 1.32 -0.63 9.30
C PHE A 46 1.68 0.20 10.54
N TYR A 47 0.73 0.99 11.02
CA TYR A 47 0.96 2.00 12.07
C TYR A 47 1.55 1.45 13.40
N ASN A 48 1.44 0.14 13.65
CA ASN A 48 1.85 -0.49 14.91
C ASN A 48 3.12 -1.35 14.78
N GLN A 49 3.88 -1.22 13.68
CA GLN A 49 5.24 -1.78 13.58
C GLN A 49 6.28 -0.68 13.82
N PRO A 50 7.13 -0.80 14.85
CA PRO A 50 8.23 0.13 15.11
C PRO A 50 9.42 -0.05 14.15
#